data_AF-A0A1B9BCS9-F1
#
_entry.id   AF-A0A1B9BCS9-F1
#
_cell.length_a   1.000
_cell.length_b   1.000
_cell.length_c   1.000
_cell.angle_alpha   90.00
_cell.angle_beta   90.00
_cell.angle_gamma   90.00
#
_symmetry.space_group_name_H-M   'P 1'
#
loop_
_entity.id
_entity.type
_entity.pdbx_description
1 polymer ?
#
loop_
_entity_poly.entity_id
_entity_poly.type
_entity_poly.pdbx_seq_one_letter_code
_entity_poly.pdbx_strand_id
1 'polypeptide(L)' 'MTNLETQINERQVKHKALLTAYDQLSSAPISAFQPTQWTALIDHAIVRGEAIEFFFRDGRRITIDL' A
#
# COMPACT_ATOMS: atom_id res chain seq x y z
N MET A 1 -15.00 13.66 -24.31
CA MET A 1 -14.47 12.34 -23.94
C MET A 1 -14.49 12.24 -22.43
N THR A 2 -15.04 11.13 -21.96
CA THR A 2 -15.82 11.04 -20.73
C THR A 2 -14.95 10.90 -19.50
N ASN A 3 -15.17 11.76 -18.49
CA ASN A 3 -14.51 11.78 -17.17
C ASN A 3 -14.31 10.37 -16.55
N LEU A 4 -15.23 9.44 -16.84
CA LEU A 4 -15.16 8.05 -16.43
C LEU A 4 -13.93 7.28 -16.97
N GLU A 5 -13.58 7.49 -18.24
CA GLU A 5 -12.41 6.83 -18.87
C GLU A 5 -11.10 7.31 -18.22
N THR A 6 -11.02 8.60 -17.92
CA THR A 6 -9.89 9.19 -17.18
C THR A 6 -9.77 8.59 -15.78
N GLN A 7 -10.87 8.50 -15.03
CA GLN A 7 -10.86 7.90 -13.69
C GLN A 7 -10.47 6.41 -13.71
N ILE A 8 -10.95 5.66 -14.70
CA ILE A 8 -10.59 4.25 -14.88
C ILE A 8 -9.09 4.13 -15.17
N ASN A 9 -8.56 4.95 -16.08
CA ASN A 9 -7.15 4.94 -16.42
C ASN A 9 -6.27 5.33 -15.22
N GLU A 10 -6.64 6.37 -14.46
CA GLU A 10 -5.94 6.75 -13.23
C GLU A 10 -5.93 5.61 -12.20
N ARG A 11 -7.06 4.92 -12.02
CA ARG A 11 -7.16 3.77 -11.11
C ARG A 11 -6.27 2.62 -11.58
N GLN A 12 -6.22 2.35 -12.88
CA GLN A 12 -5.36 1.32 -13.46
C GLN A 12 -3.87 1.66 -13.29
N VAL A 13 -3.48 2.91 -13.53
CA VAL A 13 -2.10 3.38 -13.33
C VAL A 13 -1.69 3.24 -11.86
N LYS A 14 -2.54 3.68 -10.94
CA LYS A 14 -2.29 3.54 -9.49
C LYS A 14 -2.17 2.07 -9.09
N HIS A 15 -3.08 1.21 -9.56
CA HIS A 15 -3.04 -0.22 -9.26
C HIS A 15 -1.77 -0.89 -9.81
N LYS A 16 -1.36 -0.57 -11.04
CA LYS A 16 -0.13 -1.10 -11.65
C LYS A 16 1.11 -0.66 -10.89
N ALA A 17 1.20 0.62 -10.50
CA ALA A 17 2.30 1.12 -9.68
C ALA A 17 2.39 0.38 -8.33
N LEU A 18 1.24 0.07 -7.74
CA LEU A 18 1.13 -0.67 -6.49
C LEU A 18 1.64 -2.12 -6.63
N LEU A 19 1.23 -2.83 -7.67
CA LEU A 19 1.71 -4.18 -7.96
C LEU A 19 3.22 -4.21 -8.23
N THR A 20 3.73 -3.28 -9.04
CA THR A 20 5.18 -3.18 -9.30
C THR A 20 5.98 -2.94 -8.03
N ALA A 21 5.50 -2.04 -7.16
CA ALA A 21 6.14 -1.81 -5.86
C ALA A 21 6.09 -3.08 -4.99
N TYR A 22 4.97 -3.81 -4.96
CA TYR A 22 4.87 -5.06 -4.22
C TYR A 22 5.85 -6.15 -4.72
N ASP A 23 5.96 -6.34 -6.04
CA ASP A 23 6.89 -7.30 -6.65
C ASP A 23 8.36 -6.93 -6.35
N GLN A 24 8.69 -5.64 -6.34
CA GLN A 24 10.02 -5.15 -5.94
C GLN A 24 10.33 -5.44 -4.47
N LEU A 25 9.33 -5.36 -3.59
CA LEU A 25 9.49 -5.55 -2.15
C LEU A 25 9.55 -7.03 -1.75
N SER A 26 8.88 -7.91 -2.51
CA SER A 26 8.88 -9.36 -2.25
C SER A 26 10.12 -10.09 -2.76
N SER A 27 10.86 -9.50 -3.71
CA SER A 27 11.98 -10.16 -4.41
C SER A 27 13.34 -9.99 -3.75
N ALA A 28 13.57 -9.01 -2.87
CA ALA A 28 14.86 -8.80 -2.21
C ALA A 28 14.73 -8.07 -0.85
N PRO A 29 15.72 -8.21 0.06
CA PRO A 29 15.82 -7.37 1.24
C PRO A 29 15.96 -5.90 0.84
N ILE A 30 15.07 -5.06 1.36
CA ILE A 30 15.05 -3.63 1.04
C ILE A 30 16.20 -2.95 1.77
N SER A 31 17.23 -2.51 1.02
CA SER A 31 18.36 -1.77 1.59
C SER A 31 18.03 -0.28 1.84
N ALA A 32 17.08 0.28 1.09
CA ALA A 32 16.61 1.65 1.24
C ALA A 32 15.09 1.70 1.02
N PHE A 33 14.34 2.06 2.06
CA PHE A 33 12.88 2.11 2.04
C PHE A 33 12.39 3.47 1.53
N GLN A 34 11.56 3.50 0.49
CA GLN A 34 10.93 4.70 -0.05
C GLN A 34 9.51 4.88 0.50
N PRO A 35 9.06 6.09 0.87
CA PRO A 35 7.72 6.31 1.42
C PRO A 35 6.57 5.76 0.55
N THR A 36 6.72 5.79 -0.78
CA THR A 36 5.75 5.25 -1.74
C THR A 36 5.60 3.72 -1.69
N GLN A 37 6.53 3.00 -1.05
CA GLN A 37 6.46 1.56 -0.85
C GLN A 37 5.58 1.20 0.36
N TRP A 38 5.42 2.10 1.35
CA TRP A 38 4.51 1.88 2.49
C TRP A 38 3.07 1.72 2.02
N THR A 39 2.61 2.58 1.11
CA THR A 39 1.26 2.51 0.54
C THR A 39 1.05 1.30 -0.37
N ALA A 40 2.14 0.71 -0.87
CA ALA A 40 2.07 -0.54 -1.63
C ALA A 40 1.90 -1.77 -0.73
N LEU A 41 2.39 -1.72 0.50
CA LEU A 41 2.30 -2.84 1.45
C LEU A 41 1.08 -2.74 2.35
N ILE A 42 0.74 -1.54 2.82
CA ILE A 42 -0.40 -1.27 3.69
C ILE A 42 -1.66 -1.12 2.85
N ASP A 43 -2.69 -1.87 3.19
CA ASP A 43 -4.04 -1.69 2.68
C ASP A 43 -4.75 -0.55 3.40
N HIS A 44 -4.81 -0.62 4.74
CA HIS A 44 -5.41 0.40 5.59
C HIS A 44 -4.85 0.36 7.01
N ALA A 45 -5.13 1.41 7.79
CA ALA A 45 -4.80 1.48 9.21
C ALA A 45 -6.01 1.88 10.05
N ILE A 46 -6.11 1.32 11.25
CA ILE A 46 -7.17 1.63 12.23
C ILE A 46 -6.51 2.18 13.50
N VAL A 47 -6.94 3.37 13.92
CA VAL A 47 -6.55 3.94 15.21
C VAL A 47 -7.49 3.44 16.29
N ARG A 48 -6.96 2.80 17.32
CA ARG A 48 -7.62 2.46 18.59
C ARG A 48 -6.99 3.30 19.70
N GLY A 49 -7.69 3.43 20.83
CA GLY A 49 -7.34 4.38 21.91
C GLY A 49 -5.84 4.50 22.19
N GLU A 50 -5.17 3.38 22.45
CA GLU A 50 -3.73 3.33 22.75
C GLU A 50 -2.94 2.51 21.72
N ALA A 51 -3.46 2.35 20.48
CA ALA A 51 -2.79 1.53 19.48
C ALA A 51 -3.14 1.89 18.04
N ILE A 52 -2.23 1.58 17.11
CA ILE A 52 -2.46 1.65 15.67
C ILE A 52 -2.35 0.24 15.09
N GLU A 53 -3.41 -0.21 14.41
CA GLU A 53 -3.43 -1.47 13.67
C GLU A 53 -3.15 -1.20 12.18
N PHE A 54 -2.07 -1.77 11.64
CA PHE A 54 -1.75 -1.74 10.22
C PHE A 54 -2.15 -3.06 9.57
N PHE A 55 -2.98 -2.98 8.53
CA PHE A 55 -3.40 -4.11 7.71
C PHE A 55 -2.64 -4.09 6.40
N PHE A 56 -1.93 -5.18 6.11
CA PHE A 56 -1.13 -5.33 4.91
C PHE A 56 -1.94 -6.04 3.82
N ARG A 57 -1.64 -5.72 2.55
CA ARG A 57 -2.32 -6.29 1.39
C ARG A 57 -2.12 -7.80 1.23
N ASP A 58 -1.11 -8.36 1.88
CA ASP A 58 -0.85 -9.81 1.93
C ASP A 58 -1.61 -10.52 3.07
N GLY A 59 -2.48 -9.79 3.79
CA GLY A 59 -3.28 -10.32 4.89
C GLY A 59 -2.60 -10.29 6.25
N ARG A 60 -1.34 -9.82 6.36
CA ARG A 60 -0.69 -9.65 7.66
C ARG A 60 -1.26 -8.45 8.40
N ARG A 61 -1.16 -8.50 9.74
CA ARG A 61 -1.53 -7.41 10.65
C ARG A 61 -0.40 -7.16 11.63
N ILE A 62 -0.07 -5.89 11.84
CA ILE A 62 0.83 -5.44 12.90
C ILE A 62 0.07 -4.44 13.78
N THR A 63 0.25 -4.55 15.09
CA THR A 63 -0.27 -3.59 16.07
C THR A 63 0.91 -2.88 16.73
N ILE A 64 0.84 -1.56 16.79
CA ILE A 64 1.80 -0.72 17.50
C ILE A 64 1.05 -0.05 18.64
N ASP A 65 1.44 -0.33 19.87
CA ASP A 65 0.92 0.37 21.05
C ASP A 65 1.55 1.78 21.12
N LEU A 66 0.76 2.77 21.56
CA LEU A 66 1.14 4.20 21.64
C LEU A 66 1.68 4.58 23.02
#